data_AF-A0A7H0GTN8-F1
#
_entry.id   AF-A0A7H0GTN8-F1
#
_cell.length_a   1.000
_cell.length_b   1.000
_cell.length_c   1.000
_cell.angle_alpha   90.00
_cell.angle_beta   90.00
_cell.angle_gamma   90.00
#
_symmetry.space_group_name_H-M   'P 1'
#
loop_
_entity.id
_entity.type
_entity.pdbx_description
1 polymer ?
#
loop_
_entity_poly.entity_id
_entity_poly.type
_entity_poly.pdbx_seq_one_letter_code
_entity_poly.pdbx_strand_id
1 'polypeptide(L)'
;MKFQLLLFGFLSLLPMKLVLAQTSVAAPDSAHSAPNPLTFYGFLDAYHGYDVPQPPTPDRPSFLYSHDRQNEFAVNNALLGVRYQNLRVRGLLACMRARM
;
A
#
# COMPACT_ATOMS: atom_id res chain seq x y z
N MET A 1 -23.32 26.13 -3.25
CA MET A 1 -22.69 25.76 -4.54
C MET A 1 -21.16 26.00 -4.55
N LYS A 2 -20.43 25.73 -3.46
CA LYS A 2 -18.97 25.99 -3.38
C LYS A 2 -18.13 24.82 -2.85
N PHE A 3 -18.77 23.71 -2.47
CA PHE A 3 -18.10 22.50 -2.02
C PHE A 3 -17.88 21.47 -3.13
N GLN A 4 -18.63 21.56 -4.24
CA GLN A 4 -18.49 20.66 -5.39
C GLN A 4 -17.17 20.86 -6.15
N LEU A 5 -16.55 22.04 -6.08
CA LEU A 5 -15.30 22.30 -6.83
C LEU A 5 -14.05 21.65 -6.19
N LEU A 6 -14.09 21.35 -4.89
CA LEU A 6 -12.97 20.72 -4.18
C LEU A 6 -12.91 19.20 -4.37
N LEU A 7 -14.05 18.56 -4.63
CA LEU A 7 -14.12 17.11 -4.86
C LEU A 7 -13.59 16.72 -6.25
N PHE A 8 -13.68 17.61 -7.24
CA PHE A 8 -13.11 17.38 -8.58
C PHE A 8 -11.62 17.72 -8.70
N GLY A 9 -11.05 18.49 -7.76
CA GLY A 9 -9.64 18.88 -7.79
C GLY A 9 -8.67 17.77 -7.37
N PHE A 10 -9.11 16.80 -6.56
CA PHE A 10 -8.26 15.69 -6.12
C PHE A 10 -8.26 14.50 -7.09
N LEU A 11 -9.24 14.41 -7.99
CA LEU A 11 -9.32 13.32 -8.97
C LEU A 11 -8.42 13.55 -10.20
N SER A 12 -7.90 14.76 -10.39
CA SER A 12 -7.07 15.13 -11.56
C SER A 12 -5.58 14.78 -11.40
N LEU A 13 -5.16 14.23 -10.27
CA LEU A 13 -3.76 13.85 -10.00
C LEU A 13 -3.53 12.32 -9.94
N LEU A 14 -4.49 11.49 -10.35
CA LEU A 14 -4.15 10.10 -10.66
C LEU A 14 -3.33 10.10 -11.97
N PRO A 15 -2.08 9.60 -11.98
CA PRO A 15 -1.45 9.25 -13.24
C PRO A 15 -2.26 8.08 -13.80
N MET A 16 -3.20 8.41 -14.69
CA MET A 16 -3.89 7.43 -15.51
C MET A 16 -2.83 6.75 -16.37
N LYS A 17 -2.27 5.64 -15.87
CA LYS A 17 -1.43 4.77 -16.66
C LYS A 17 -2.33 4.22 -17.76
N LEU A 18 -2.22 4.81 -18.95
CA LEU A 18 -2.78 4.26 -20.17
C LEU A 18 -2.18 2.87 -20.35
N VAL A 19 -2.94 1.83 -20.03
CA VAL A 19 -2.60 0.45 -20.38
C VAL A 19 -2.74 0.35 -21.90
N LEU A 20 -1.68 0.69 -22.62
CA LEU A 20 -1.50 0.17 -23.97
C LEU A 20 -1.33 -1.34 -23.79
N ALA A 21 -2.22 -2.13 -24.37
CA ALA A 21 -2.00 -3.56 -24.56
C ALA A 21 -0.70 -3.71 -25.35
N GLN A 22 0.42 -3.95 -24.65
CA GLN A 22 1.68 -4.27 -25.28
C GLN A 22 1.52 -5.67 -25.88
N THR A 23 1.35 -5.73 -27.20
CA THR A 23 1.67 -6.94 -27.95
C THR A 23 3.16 -7.17 -27.76
N SER A 24 3.52 -8.12 -26.89
CA SER A 24 4.91 -8.54 -26.73
C SER A 24 5.35 -9.21 -28.03
N VAL A 25 6.01 -8.45 -28.91
CA VAL A 25 6.88 -9.07 -29.91
C VAL A 25 8.00 -9.72 -29.11
N ALA A 26 8.04 -11.05 -29.11
CA ALA A 26 9.11 -11.80 -28.47
C ALA A 26 10.44 -11.38 -29.10
N ALA A 27 11.25 -10.66 -28.33
CA ALA A 27 12.62 -10.32 -28.69
C ALA A 27 13.47 -11.61 -28.73
N PRO A 28 14.52 -11.67 -29.58
CA PRO A 28 15.39 -12.85 -29.64
C PRO A 28 16.01 -13.13 -28.26
N ASP A 29 15.97 -14.39 -27.86
CA ASP A 29 16.22 -14.94 -26.52
C ASP A 29 17.68 -14.80 -26.01
N SER A 30 18.52 -14.04 -26.70
CA SER A 30 19.98 -13.99 -26.51
C SER A 30 20.48 -12.73 -25.79
N ALA A 31 19.65 -12.10 -24.95
CA ALA A 31 20.09 -11.05 -24.03
C ALA A 31 19.22 -10.97 -22.76
N HIS A 32 18.84 -12.12 -22.18
CA HIS A 32 18.31 -12.10 -20.81
C HIS A 32 19.45 -11.74 -19.85
N SER A 33 19.54 -10.44 -19.52
CA SER A 33 20.37 -10.00 -18.39
C SER A 33 19.97 -10.80 -17.16
N ALA A 34 20.96 -11.32 -16.42
CA ALA A 34 20.71 -12.08 -15.21
C ALA A 34 19.74 -11.29 -14.30
N PRO A 35 18.69 -11.92 -13.75
CA PRO A 35 17.72 -11.22 -12.91
C PRO A 35 18.44 -10.57 -11.74
N ASN A 36 18.07 -9.32 -11.42
CA ASN A 36 18.67 -8.59 -10.32
C ASN A 36 18.49 -9.40 -9.02
N PRO A 37 19.58 -9.79 -8.33
CA PRO A 37 19.48 -10.58 -7.11
C PRO A 37 18.85 -9.78 -5.95
N LEU A 38 18.75 -8.46 -6.06
CA LEU A 38 18.12 -7.59 -5.07
C LEU A 38 16.63 -7.37 -5.38
N THR A 39 15.76 -7.67 -4.42
CA THR A 39 14.31 -7.50 -4.50
C THR A 39 13.79 -6.72 -3.30
N PHE A 40 12.89 -5.77 -3.55
CA PHE A 40 12.17 -5.03 -2.52
C PHE A 40 10.79 -5.66 -2.34
N TYR A 41 10.34 -5.81 -1.11
CA TYR A 41 9.02 -6.33 -0.79
C TYR A 41 8.44 -5.57 0.40
N GLY A 42 7.11 -5.58 0.50
CA GLY A 42 6.43 -4.96 1.61
C GLY A 42 5.03 -5.49 1.78
N PHE A 43 4.48 -5.26 2.97
CA PHE A 43 3.12 -5.59 3.32
C PHE A 43 2.54 -4.41 4.11
N LEU A 44 1.33 -4.00 3.75
CA LEU A 44 0.61 -2.91 4.41
C LEU A 44 -0.81 -3.36 4.70
N ASP A 45 -1.17 -3.37 5.97
CA ASP A 45 -2.51 -3.60 6.49
C ASP A 45 -3.01 -2.31 7.12
N ALA A 46 -3.98 -1.69 6.46
CA ALA A 46 -4.55 -0.41 6.85
C ALA A 46 -6.08 -0.47 6.77
N TYR A 47 -6.72 0.27 7.68
CA TYR A 47 -8.16 0.29 7.83
C TYR A 47 -8.66 1.72 7.99
N HIS A 48 -9.88 1.94 7.52
CA HIS A 48 -10.63 3.16 7.73
C HIS A 48 -12.08 2.80 8.05
N GLY A 49 -12.55 3.17 9.23
CA GLY A 49 -13.92 2.92 9.68
C GLY A 49 -14.71 4.22 9.75
N TYR A 50 -15.94 4.20 9.21
CA TYR A 50 -16.88 5.31 9.28
C TYR A 50 -18.11 4.90 10.07
N ASP A 51 -18.48 5.68 11.09
CA ASP A 51 -19.64 5.42 11.97
C ASP A 51 -20.76 6.44 11.70
N VAL A 52 -22.00 5.94 11.64
CA VAL A 52 -23.20 6.76 11.38
C VAL A 52 -24.25 6.50 12.47
N PRO A 53 -24.80 7.55 13.12
CA PRO A 53 -24.43 8.96 13.03
C PRO A 53 -23.05 9.24 13.65
N GLN A 54 -22.35 10.27 13.18
CA GLN A 54 -20.99 10.59 13.61
C GLN A 54 -20.98 11.07 15.06
N PRO A 55 -20.41 10.31 16.01
CA PRO A 55 -20.39 10.70 17.39
C PRO A 55 -19.41 11.86 17.64
N PRO A 56 -19.61 12.63 18.73
CA PRO A 56 -18.80 13.80 19.03
C PRO A 56 -17.36 13.47 19.45
N THR A 57 -17.09 12.23 19.85
CA THR A 57 -15.75 11.76 20.25
C THR A 57 -15.19 10.80 19.22
N PRO A 58 -13.87 10.84 18.94
CA PRO A 58 -13.20 9.89 18.07
C PRO A 58 -13.05 8.51 18.71
N ASP A 59 -13.39 8.37 19.99
CA ASP A 59 -13.21 7.11 20.71
C ASP A 59 -14.37 6.15 20.45
N ARG A 60 -14.06 4.89 20.13
CA ARG A 60 -15.03 3.81 20.06
C ARG A 60 -15.23 3.18 21.44
N PRO A 61 -16.42 2.62 21.72
CA PRO A 61 -16.66 1.89 22.96
C PRO A 61 -15.63 0.77 23.17
N SER A 62 -15.09 0.65 24.38
CA SER A 62 -14.00 -0.27 24.73
C SER A 62 -14.32 -1.76 24.63
N PHE A 63 -15.58 -2.14 24.36
CA PHE A 63 -15.97 -3.52 24.09
C PHE A 63 -15.67 -3.94 22.65
N LEU A 64 -15.43 -2.99 21.74
CA LEU A 64 -14.93 -3.28 20.40
C LEU A 64 -13.43 -3.53 20.50
N TYR A 65 -13.04 -4.79 20.28
CA TYR A 65 -11.65 -5.24 20.36
C TYR A 65 -10.74 -4.59 19.30
N SER A 66 -11.33 -4.10 18.19
CA SER A 66 -10.59 -3.48 17.09
C SER A 66 -10.63 -1.96 17.16
N HIS A 67 -9.49 -1.37 17.51
CA HIS A 67 -9.13 0.02 17.27
C HIS A 67 -10.00 1.08 17.94
N ASP A 68 -9.38 1.76 18.89
CA ASP A 68 -10.02 2.70 19.80
C ASP A 68 -10.49 3.99 19.10
N ARG A 69 -10.03 4.24 17.87
CA ARG A 69 -10.29 5.46 17.09
C ARG A 69 -11.24 5.17 15.93
N GLN A 70 -12.26 6.00 15.78
CA GLN A 70 -13.15 6.04 14.61
C GLN A 70 -12.82 7.24 13.71
N ASN A 71 -13.22 7.14 12.44
CA ASN A 71 -13.11 8.22 11.47
C ASN A 71 -11.67 8.74 11.28
N GLU A 72 -10.69 7.85 11.48
CA GLU A 72 -9.25 8.10 11.31
C GLU A 72 -8.68 6.99 10.41
N PHE A 73 -7.71 7.38 9.56
CA PHE A 73 -6.94 6.40 8.81
C PHE A 73 -5.91 5.75 9.71
N ALA A 74 -5.86 4.44 9.74
CA ALA A 74 -4.93 3.75 10.61
C ALA A 74 -4.29 2.52 9.97
N VAL A 75 -3.08 2.24 10.43
CA VAL A 75 -2.21 1.19 9.93
C VAL A 75 -1.96 0.21 11.06
N ASN A 76 -2.39 -1.03 10.85
CA ASN A 76 -2.23 -2.14 11.79
C ASN A 76 -0.81 -2.73 11.64
N ASN A 77 -0.49 -3.21 10.44
CA ASN A 77 0.81 -3.77 10.11
C ASN A 77 1.45 -3.05 8.94
N ALA A 78 2.71 -2.65 9.09
CA ALA A 78 3.54 -2.18 8.00
C ALA A 78 4.88 -2.92 8.02
N LEU A 79 5.19 -3.59 6.93
CA LEU A 79 6.45 -4.30 6.71
C LEU A 79 7.10 -3.74 5.45
N LEU A 80 8.38 -3.43 5.54
CA LEU A 80 9.23 -3.10 4.41
C LEU A 80 10.50 -3.92 4.51
N GLY A 81 10.90 -4.54 3.41
CA GLY A 81 12.05 -5.42 3.38
C GLY A 81 12.78 -5.43 2.06
N VAL A 82 14.03 -5.83 2.17
CA VAL A 82 14.95 -6.05 1.06
C VAL A 82 15.44 -7.48 1.16
N ARG A 83 15.42 -8.18 0.03
CA ARG A 83 15.91 -9.55 -0.10
C ARG A 83 16.98 -9.58 -1.18
N TYR A 84 18.14 -10.11 -0.82
CA TYR A 84 19.21 -10.46 -1.75
C TYR A 84 19.25 -11.97 -1.93
N GLN A 85 19.17 -12.45 -3.17
CA GLN A 85 19.21 -13.87 -3.48
C GLN A 85 19.99 -14.14 -4.76
N ASN A 86 21.09 -14.87 -4.63
CA ASN A 86 21.82 -15.46 -5.76
C ASN A 86 22.01 -16.98 -5.54
N LEU A 87 22.79 -17.63 -6.40
CA LEU A 87 23.04 -19.09 -6.32
C LEU A 87 23.79 -19.53 -5.05
N ARG A 88 24.52 -18.63 -4.37
CA ARG A 88 25.45 -18.95 -3.27
C ARG A 88 25.04 -18.36 -1.92
N VAL A 89 24.42 -17.18 -1.91
CA VAL A 89 24.10 -16.39 -0.70
C VAL A 89 22.67 -15.90 -0.76
N ARG A 90 21.99 -15.97 0.38
CA ARG A 90 20.65 -15.41 0.60
C ARG A 90 20.69 -14.52 1.84
N GLY A 91 20.15 -13.32 1.72
CA GLY A 91 20.03 -12.35 2.80
C GLY A 91 18.66 -11.69 2.78
N LEU A 92 18.09 -11.46 3.96
CA LEU A 92 16.81 -10.80 4.13
C LEU A 92 16.94 -9.80 5.27
N LEU A 93 16.55 -8.56 5.02
CA LEU A 93 16.49 -7.52 6.03
C LEU A 93 15.13 -6.83 5.93
N ALA A 94 14.41 -6.75 7.04
CA ALA A 94 13.10 -6.13 7.09
C ALA A 94 12.93 -5.28 8.35
N CYS A 95 12.17 -4.20 8.21
CA CYS A 95 11.70 -3.38 9.31
C CYS A 95 10.17 -3.49 9.38
N MET A 96 9.65 -3.70 10.57
CA MET A 96 8.21 -3.83 10.82
C MET A 96 7.77 -2.83 11.87
N ARG A 97 6.61 -2.23 11.64
CA ARG A 97 5.84 -1.49 12.64
C ARG A 97 4.47 -2.15 12.78
N ALA A 98 4.11 -2.49 14.01
CA ALA A 98 2.77 -2.91 14.38
C ALA A 98 2.18 -1.93 15.39
N ARG A 99 0.89 -1.62 15.27
CA ARG A 99 0.13 -0.90 16.30
C ARG A 99 -0.65 -1.97 17.10
N MET A 100 -0.33 -2.10 18.39
CA MET A 100 -1.09 -2.93 19.33
C MET A 100 -2.41 -2.25 19.68
#